data_AF-A0A0Q4J7U0-F1
#
_entry.id   AF-A0A0Q4J7U0-F1
#
_cell.length_a   1.000
_cell.length_b   1.000
_cell.length_c   1.000
_cell.angle_alpha   90.00
_cell.angle_beta   90.00
_cell.angle_gamma   90.00
#
_symmetry.space_group_name_H-M   'P 1'
#
loop_
_entity.id
_entity.type
_entity.pdbx_description
1 polymer ?
#
loop_
_entity_poly.entity_id
_entity_poly.type
_entity_poly.pdbx_seq_one_letter_code
_entity_poly.pdbx_strand_id
1 'polypeptide(L)'
;MAKRSAVTPPAIMPRTDIVVAGQRMDVAYRVPGLAAKAPGPWQQEADKLAWTDPHTGYACIIRRMPGGHLGGFVAVPPDHPLAGWTAEAVPPQQVRAHGGLDYARACDERGPEAVSICHVKPDVAGAHDTAWWFGFSCDQPDDLVPDHAAHAAEARQLGVTQTYRNAEYVLDRCTELAADLARAEARP
;
A
#
# COMPACT_ATOMS: atom_id res chain seq x y z
N MET A 1 -24.05 -5.71 38.55
CA MET A 1 -23.04 -5.79 37.45
C MET A 1 -23.65 -5.17 36.20
N ALA A 2 -23.23 -3.95 35.84
CA ALA A 2 -23.74 -3.28 34.64
C ALA A 2 -23.10 -3.91 33.40
N LYS A 3 -23.93 -4.44 32.48
CA LYS A 3 -23.49 -4.89 31.15
C LYS A 3 -22.95 -3.67 30.42
N ARG A 4 -21.66 -3.65 30.10
CA ARG A 4 -21.09 -2.67 29.17
C ARG A 4 -21.78 -2.88 27.82
N SER A 5 -22.62 -1.95 27.41
CA SER A 5 -23.14 -1.89 26.04
C SER A 5 -21.95 -1.80 25.10
N ALA A 6 -21.77 -2.81 24.26
CA ALA A 6 -20.79 -2.75 23.18
C ALA A 6 -21.22 -1.62 22.24
N VAL A 7 -20.49 -0.52 22.28
CA VAL A 7 -20.62 0.54 21.27
C VAL A 7 -20.12 -0.08 19.97
N THR A 8 -21.01 -0.33 19.02
CA THR A 8 -20.63 -0.70 17.66
C THR A 8 -19.71 0.39 17.12
N PRO A 9 -18.46 0.09 16.75
CA PRO A 9 -17.58 1.09 16.18
C PRO A 9 -18.23 1.68 14.92
N PRO A 10 -18.07 2.99 14.66
CA PRO A 10 -18.63 3.62 13.48
C PRO A 10 -18.13 2.91 12.22
N ALA A 11 -19.01 2.77 11.23
CA ALA A 11 -18.67 2.15 9.96
C ALA A 11 -17.52 2.92 9.28
N ILE A 12 -16.52 2.19 8.79
CA ILE A 12 -15.44 2.76 7.99
C ILE A 12 -16.03 3.13 6.62
N MET A 13 -16.14 4.42 6.34
CA MET A 13 -16.76 4.91 5.10
C MET A 13 -15.71 5.22 4.03
N PRO A 14 -15.92 4.78 2.77
CA PRO A 14 -15.07 5.16 1.65
C PRO A 14 -15.25 6.64 1.30
N ARG A 15 -14.16 7.27 0.88
CA ARG A 15 -14.13 8.62 0.31
C ARG A 15 -13.56 8.58 -1.09
N THR A 16 -14.13 9.38 -2.00
CA THR A 16 -13.70 9.48 -3.41
C THR A 16 -13.29 10.90 -3.81
N ASP A 17 -13.30 11.82 -2.84
CA ASP A 17 -12.94 13.23 -2.99
C ASP A 17 -11.46 13.52 -2.67
N ILE A 18 -10.67 12.48 -2.39
CA ILE A 18 -9.25 12.61 -2.08
C ILE A 18 -8.42 12.74 -3.37
N VAL A 19 -7.50 13.70 -3.36
CA VAL A 19 -6.51 13.92 -4.41
C VAL A 19 -5.13 13.95 -3.76
N VAL A 20 -4.18 13.20 -4.31
CA VAL A 20 -2.77 13.17 -3.88
C VAL A 20 -1.91 13.54 -5.08
N ALA A 21 -1.11 14.60 -4.98
CA ALA A 21 -0.25 15.08 -6.07
C ALA A 21 -0.94 15.22 -7.44
N GLY A 22 -2.23 15.57 -7.45
CA GLY A 22 -3.05 15.70 -8.67
C GLY A 22 -3.72 14.41 -9.14
N GLN A 23 -3.34 13.23 -8.63
CA GLN A 23 -4.03 11.97 -8.88
C GLN A 23 -5.28 11.87 -8.01
N ARG A 24 -6.43 11.65 -8.64
CA ARG A 24 -7.68 11.35 -7.92
C ARG A 24 -7.68 9.90 -7.45
N MET A 25 -8.04 9.69 -6.20
CA MET A 25 -8.17 8.36 -5.61
C MET A 25 -9.56 7.81 -5.94
N ASP A 26 -9.62 6.58 -6.42
CA ASP A 26 -10.89 5.87 -6.63
C ASP A 26 -11.57 5.61 -5.29
N VAL A 27 -10.77 5.30 -4.27
CA VAL A 27 -11.24 5.20 -2.89
C VAL A 27 -10.14 5.53 -1.88
N ALA A 28 -10.56 6.11 -0.75
CA ALA A 28 -9.75 6.41 0.41
C ALA A 28 -10.47 6.01 1.70
N TYR A 29 -9.74 5.43 2.63
CA TYR A 29 -10.25 5.01 3.94
C TYR A 29 -9.41 5.57 5.07
N ARG A 30 -10.08 5.94 6.17
CA ARG A 30 -9.46 6.06 7.49
C ARG A 30 -9.90 4.90 8.35
N VAL A 31 -8.94 4.15 8.85
CA VAL A 31 -9.15 2.91 9.61
C VAL A 31 -8.51 3.10 10.97
N PRO A 32 -9.31 3.28 12.04
CA PRO A 32 -8.77 3.49 13.39
C PRO A 32 -7.80 2.40 13.86
N GLY A 33 -7.99 1.15 13.38
CA GLY A 33 -7.12 0.02 13.67
C GLY A 33 -5.75 0.06 12.96
N LEU A 34 -5.62 0.79 11.84
CA LEU A 34 -4.37 0.96 11.11
C LEU A 34 -3.70 2.30 11.40
N ALA A 35 -4.47 3.33 11.79
CA ALA A 35 -3.96 4.66 12.06
C ALA A 35 -2.81 4.65 13.08
N ALA A 36 -1.72 5.32 12.71
CA ALA A 36 -0.55 5.45 13.56
C ALA A 36 -0.89 6.20 14.85
N LYS A 37 -0.31 5.76 15.98
CA LYS A 37 -0.64 6.24 17.32
C LYS A 37 0.21 7.43 17.74
N ALA A 38 1.49 7.43 17.35
CA ALA A 38 2.39 8.54 17.60
C ALA A 38 1.89 9.82 16.89
N PRO A 39 2.12 11.01 17.46
CA PRO A 39 1.81 12.26 16.79
C PRO A 39 2.77 12.54 15.63
N GLY A 40 2.24 13.02 14.52
CA GLY A 40 3.03 13.36 13.33
C GLY A 40 2.18 13.72 12.12
N PRO A 41 2.82 14.08 10.98
CA PRO A 41 2.13 14.52 9.76
C PRO A 41 1.16 13.47 9.20
N TRP A 42 1.44 12.19 9.42
CA TRP A 42 0.63 11.05 8.99
C TRP A 42 -0.80 11.04 9.54
N GLN A 43 -1.10 11.77 10.63
CA GLN A 43 -2.46 11.84 11.17
C GLN A 43 -3.46 12.49 10.19
N GLN A 44 -2.97 13.31 9.26
CA GLN A 44 -3.80 13.94 8.24
C GLN A 44 -3.99 13.07 7.00
N GLU A 45 -3.29 11.94 6.89
CA GLU A 45 -3.37 11.05 5.73
C GLU A 45 -4.45 9.98 5.91
N ALA A 46 -4.92 9.43 4.78
CA ALA A 46 -5.71 8.20 4.79
C ALA A 46 -4.83 7.00 5.22
N ASP A 47 -5.48 5.93 5.64
CA ASP A 47 -4.83 4.65 6.00
C ASP A 47 -4.85 3.66 4.85
N LYS A 48 -5.75 3.83 3.89
CA LYS A 48 -5.72 3.16 2.60
C LYS A 48 -6.15 4.14 1.52
N LEU A 49 -5.43 4.14 0.41
CA LEU A 49 -5.76 4.84 -0.82
C LEU A 49 -5.67 3.83 -1.95
N ALA A 50 -6.55 3.92 -2.93
CA ALA A 50 -6.45 3.09 -4.11
C ALA A 50 -6.90 3.86 -5.35
N TRP A 51 -6.23 3.57 -6.47
CA TRP A 51 -6.47 4.20 -7.77
C TRP A 51 -6.03 3.27 -8.89
N THR A 52 -6.48 3.56 -10.10
CA THR A 52 -5.91 2.96 -11.32
C THR A 52 -4.81 3.88 -11.86
N ASP A 53 -3.59 3.34 -12.04
CA ASP A 53 -2.50 4.07 -12.68
C ASP A 53 -2.91 4.44 -14.12
N PRO A 54 -2.97 5.74 -14.48
CA PRO A 54 -3.54 6.16 -15.75
C PRO A 54 -2.66 5.81 -16.96
N HIS A 55 -1.38 5.46 -16.74
CA HIS A 55 -0.46 5.15 -17.83
C HIS A 55 -0.49 3.67 -18.21
N THR A 56 -0.50 2.79 -17.21
CA THR A 56 -0.44 1.33 -17.37
C THR A 56 -1.80 0.66 -17.26
N GLY A 57 -2.77 1.31 -16.62
CA GLY A 57 -4.07 0.72 -16.28
C GLY A 57 -4.01 -0.23 -15.09
N TYR A 58 -2.86 -0.37 -14.42
CA TYR A 58 -2.71 -1.25 -13.28
C TYR A 58 -3.31 -0.64 -12.00
N ALA A 59 -3.96 -1.48 -11.20
CA ALA A 59 -4.50 -1.06 -9.92
C ALA A 59 -3.37 -0.83 -8.92
N CYS A 60 -3.43 0.28 -8.20
CA CYS A 60 -2.44 0.70 -7.22
C CYS A 60 -3.09 0.95 -5.86
N ILE A 61 -2.35 0.64 -4.80
CA ILE A 61 -2.77 0.87 -3.41
C ILE A 61 -1.62 1.52 -2.63
N ILE A 62 -1.95 2.50 -1.79
CA ILE A 62 -1.15 2.90 -0.64
C ILE A 62 -1.87 2.42 0.60
N ARG A 63 -1.16 1.79 1.54
CA ARG A 63 -1.76 1.30 2.78
C ARG A 63 -0.85 1.51 3.97
N ARG A 64 -1.42 1.92 5.10
CA ARG A 64 -0.72 2.00 6.38
C ARG A 64 -0.50 0.62 6.97
N MET A 65 0.75 0.34 7.30
CA MET A 65 1.22 -0.92 7.85
C MET A 65 1.20 -0.88 9.39
N PRO A 66 1.29 -2.03 10.09
CA PRO A 66 1.18 -2.07 11.56
C PRO A 66 2.16 -1.17 12.33
N GLY A 67 3.34 -0.88 11.76
CA GLY A 67 4.31 0.06 12.34
C GLY A 67 3.98 1.55 12.12
N GLY A 68 2.87 1.85 11.45
CA GLY A 68 2.41 3.20 11.13
C GLY A 68 3.02 3.79 9.85
N HIS A 69 4.03 3.15 9.25
CA HIS A 69 4.56 3.54 7.94
C HIS A 69 3.59 3.17 6.80
N LEU A 70 3.85 3.69 5.61
CA LEU A 70 3.08 3.36 4.41
C LEU A 70 3.78 2.26 3.61
N GLY A 71 3.00 1.40 2.97
CA GLY A 71 3.43 0.50 1.90
C GLY A 71 2.71 0.84 0.60
N GLY A 72 3.38 0.57 -0.52
CA GLY A 72 2.85 0.73 -1.87
C GLY A 72 2.68 -0.62 -2.55
N PHE A 73 1.59 -0.79 -3.29
CA PHE A 73 1.24 -2.05 -3.94
C PHE A 73 0.67 -1.82 -5.34
N VAL A 74 1.03 -2.69 -6.28
CA VAL A 74 0.60 -2.65 -7.68
C VAL A 74 0.16 -4.04 -8.11
N ALA A 75 -1.02 -4.12 -8.74
CA ALA A 75 -1.61 -5.36 -9.23
C ALA A 75 -1.31 -5.57 -10.71
N VAL A 76 -0.94 -6.80 -11.07
CA VAL A 76 -0.83 -7.25 -12.46
C VAL A 76 -1.91 -8.31 -12.75
N PRO A 77 -2.36 -8.43 -14.02
CA PRO A 77 -3.31 -9.47 -14.39
C PRO A 77 -2.69 -10.87 -14.29
N PRO A 78 -3.50 -11.93 -14.21
CA PRO A 78 -3.02 -13.31 -13.99
C PRO A 78 -2.17 -13.88 -15.14
N ASP A 79 -2.26 -13.30 -16.34
CA ASP A 79 -1.45 -13.65 -17.51
C ASP A 79 -0.11 -12.91 -17.59
N HIS A 80 0.15 -11.98 -16.66
CA HIS A 80 1.42 -11.27 -16.59
C HIS A 80 2.60 -12.24 -16.34
N PRO A 81 3.76 -12.09 -17.01
CA PRO A 81 4.89 -13.04 -16.92
C PRO A 81 5.44 -13.27 -15.51
N LEU A 82 5.32 -12.26 -14.65
CA LEU A 82 5.74 -12.32 -13.24
C LEU A 82 4.63 -12.78 -12.28
N ALA A 83 3.39 -12.96 -12.74
CA ALA A 83 2.31 -13.42 -11.88
C ALA A 83 2.69 -14.77 -11.22
N GLY A 84 2.45 -14.89 -9.91
CA GLY A 84 2.80 -16.08 -9.12
C GLY A 84 4.23 -16.09 -8.58
N TRP A 85 5.09 -15.15 -8.97
CA TRP A 85 6.45 -15.06 -8.43
C TRP A 85 6.43 -14.48 -7.02
N THR A 86 7.29 -14.98 -6.14
CA THR A 86 7.53 -14.34 -4.83
C THR A 86 8.35 -13.07 -5.02
N ALA A 87 8.34 -12.18 -4.02
CA ALA A 87 9.03 -10.89 -4.10
C ALA A 87 10.53 -11.05 -4.35
N GLU A 88 11.14 -12.06 -3.72
CA GLU A 88 12.57 -12.37 -3.81
C GLU A 88 12.95 -13.03 -5.14
N ALA A 89 11.99 -13.66 -5.82
CA ALA A 89 12.21 -14.30 -7.11
C ALA A 89 12.30 -13.27 -8.24
N VAL A 90 11.70 -12.09 -8.08
CA VAL A 90 11.73 -11.03 -9.09
C VAL A 90 13.08 -10.30 -9.05
N PRO A 91 13.85 -10.29 -10.16
CA PRO A 91 15.14 -9.62 -10.19
C PRO A 91 15.00 -8.10 -9.95
N PRO A 92 15.77 -7.48 -9.04
CA PRO A 92 15.71 -6.04 -8.79
C PRO A 92 16.05 -5.18 -10.02
N GLN A 93 16.75 -5.74 -11.01
CA GLN A 93 17.06 -5.07 -12.27
C GLN A 93 15.86 -5.02 -13.22
N GLN A 94 14.86 -5.88 -13.00
CA GLN A 94 13.64 -5.95 -13.79
C GLN A 94 12.57 -5.02 -13.23
N VAL A 95 12.43 -4.97 -11.91
CA VAL A 95 11.41 -4.20 -11.20
C VAL A 95 12.03 -3.42 -10.06
N ARG A 96 11.93 -2.09 -10.11
CA ARG A 96 12.41 -1.19 -9.05
C ARG A 96 11.29 -0.88 -8.07
N ALA A 97 11.60 -1.00 -6.79
CA ALA A 97 10.73 -0.61 -5.69
C ALA A 97 11.58 -0.02 -4.55
N HIS A 98 10.97 0.79 -3.69
CA HIS A 98 11.65 1.39 -2.54
C HIS A 98 12.12 0.32 -1.57
N GLY A 99 13.43 0.17 -1.40
CA GLY A 99 14.00 -0.93 -0.60
C GLY A 99 13.93 -2.32 -1.27
N GLY A 100 13.39 -2.40 -2.48
CA GLY A 100 13.08 -3.67 -3.16
C GLY A 100 11.63 -4.12 -2.94
N LEU A 101 11.26 -5.24 -3.57
CA LEU A 101 9.97 -5.87 -3.31
C LEU A 101 10.06 -6.67 -2.02
N ASP A 102 9.05 -6.52 -1.16
CA ASP A 102 8.87 -7.31 0.07
C ASP A 102 7.51 -8.02 0.11
N TYR A 103 6.67 -7.78 -0.90
CA TYR A 103 5.35 -8.34 -1.03
C TYR A 103 5.10 -8.81 -2.45
N ALA A 104 4.64 -10.05 -2.59
CA ALA A 104 4.16 -10.60 -3.87
C ALA A 104 3.16 -11.73 -3.59
N ARG A 105 1.86 -11.47 -3.74
CA ARG A 105 0.80 -12.44 -3.41
C ARG A 105 -0.45 -12.25 -4.27
N ALA A 106 -1.24 -13.32 -4.39
CA ALA A 106 -2.59 -13.25 -4.92
C ALA A 106 -3.51 -12.42 -3.99
N CYS A 107 -4.60 -11.92 -4.57
CA CYS A 107 -5.67 -11.23 -3.86
C CYS A 107 -6.19 -12.00 -2.62
N ASP A 108 -6.42 -11.28 -1.52
CA ASP A 108 -7.16 -11.80 -0.35
C ASP A 108 -8.66 -11.60 -0.56
N GLU A 109 -9.30 -12.61 -1.15
CA GLU A 109 -10.73 -12.58 -1.52
C GLU A 109 -11.68 -12.42 -0.32
N ARG A 110 -11.21 -12.61 0.92
CA ARG A 110 -12.08 -12.70 2.10
C ARG A 110 -11.89 -11.54 3.08
N GLY A 111 -10.84 -10.75 2.91
CA GLY A 111 -10.54 -9.64 3.80
C GLY A 111 -11.39 -8.39 3.50
N PRO A 112 -11.67 -7.52 4.50
CA PRO A 112 -12.40 -6.28 4.27
C PRO A 112 -11.59 -5.30 3.41
N GLU A 113 -12.23 -4.69 2.40
CA GLU A 113 -11.59 -3.75 1.46
C GLU A 113 -10.79 -2.66 2.17
N ALA A 114 -11.32 -2.05 3.23
CA ALA A 114 -10.63 -0.97 3.93
C ALA A 114 -9.26 -1.37 4.54
N VAL A 115 -9.01 -2.66 4.76
CA VAL A 115 -7.81 -3.16 5.45
C VAL A 115 -6.97 -4.13 4.66
N SER A 116 -7.45 -4.70 3.55
CA SER A 116 -6.69 -5.68 2.77
C SER A 116 -5.81 -5.03 1.70
N ILE A 117 -4.72 -5.73 1.35
CA ILE A 117 -3.83 -5.41 0.21
C ILE A 117 -4.47 -5.96 -1.07
N CYS A 118 -5.73 -5.59 -1.28
CA CYS A 118 -6.52 -5.93 -2.46
C CYS A 118 -7.83 -5.13 -2.53
N HIS A 119 -8.42 -5.18 -3.72
CA HIS A 119 -9.64 -4.57 -4.31
C HIS A 119 -9.69 -3.04 -4.50
N VAL A 120 -9.89 -2.68 -5.78
CA VAL A 120 -10.78 -1.63 -6.32
C VAL A 120 -11.51 -2.23 -7.53
N LYS A 121 -12.85 -2.25 -7.54
CA LYS A 121 -13.71 -2.25 -8.75
C LYS A 121 -15.04 -1.55 -8.45
N PRO A 122 -15.53 -0.65 -9.33
CA PRO A 122 -16.96 -0.41 -9.49
C PRO A 122 -17.58 -1.51 -10.37
N ASP A 123 -18.62 -2.18 -9.85
CA ASP A 123 -19.66 -2.99 -10.50
C ASP A 123 -19.29 -4.03 -11.59
N VAL A 124 -18.88 -5.23 -11.15
CA VAL A 124 -19.45 -6.48 -11.68
C VAL A 124 -19.58 -7.49 -10.55
N ALA A 125 -20.82 -7.75 -10.10
CA ALA A 125 -21.09 -8.73 -9.06
C ALA A 125 -20.66 -10.13 -9.54
N GLY A 126 -19.68 -10.73 -8.84
CA GLY A 126 -19.28 -12.13 -9.02
C GLY A 126 -17.98 -12.38 -9.81
N ALA A 127 -17.25 -11.34 -10.24
CA ALA A 127 -15.92 -11.52 -10.84
C ALA A 127 -14.85 -11.61 -9.74
N HIS A 128 -14.30 -12.81 -9.53
CA HIS A 128 -13.13 -13.02 -8.67
C HIS A 128 -11.94 -12.16 -9.14
N ASP A 129 -11.33 -11.41 -8.23
CA ASP A 129 -10.11 -10.66 -8.50
C ASP A 129 -8.92 -11.63 -8.49
N THR A 130 -8.45 -11.98 -9.67
CA THR A 130 -7.34 -12.92 -9.89
C THR A 130 -5.99 -12.21 -9.99
N ALA A 131 -5.95 -10.91 -9.67
CA ALA A 131 -4.72 -10.13 -9.77
C ALA A 131 -3.64 -10.63 -8.80
N TRP A 132 -2.40 -10.50 -9.25
CA TRP A 132 -1.21 -10.72 -8.45
C TRP A 132 -0.63 -9.37 -8.02
N TRP A 133 -0.46 -9.16 -6.72
CA TRP A 133 -0.06 -7.88 -6.14
C TRP A 133 1.40 -7.92 -5.74
N PHE A 134 2.18 -6.98 -6.24
CA PHE A 134 3.56 -6.69 -5.83
C PHE A 134 3.60 -5.46 -4.94
N GLY A 135 4.52 -5.40 -3.98
CA GLY A 135 4.63 -4.23 -3.11
C GLY A 135 5.94 -4.10 -2.35
N PHE A 136 6.04 -2.97 -1.66
CA PHE A 136 7.18 -2.53 -0.85
C PHE A 136 6.70 -1.78 0.40
N SER A 137 7.53 -1.74 1.43
CA SER A 137 7.29 -1.04 2.69
C SER A 137 8.24 0.14 2.87
N CYS A 138 7.73 1.26 3.39
CA CYS A 138 8.53 2.42 3.78
C CYS A 138 9.05 2.29 5.23
N ASP A 139 9.81 1.24 5.47
CA ASP A 139 10.46 0.94 6.76
C ASP A 139 11.96 0.65 6.62
N GLN A 140 12.58 1.23 5.60
CA GLN A 140 14.03 1.17 5.39
C GLN A 140 14.78 1.92 6.50
N PRO A 141 16.09 1.70 6.68
CA PRO A 141 16.86 2.34 7.76
C PRO A 141 16.74 3.87 7.79
N ASP A 142 16.60 4.52 6.63
CA ASP A 142 16.43 5.96 6.46
C ASP A 142 14.95 6.41 6.43
N ASP A 143 14.00 5.50 6.66
CA ASP A 143 12.58 5.83 6.79
C ASP A 143 12.18 6.04 8.25
N LEU A 144 11.41 7.10 8.49
CA LEU A 144 10.78 7.32 9.79
C LEU A 144 9.53 6.44 9.90
N VAL A 145 9.56 5.48 10.84
CA VAL A 145 8.43 4.59 11.13
C VAL A 145 7.72 5.08 12.41
N PRO A 146 6.48 5.60 12.31
CA PRO A 146 5.79 6.31 13.40
C PRO A 146 5.72 5.58 14.74
N ASP A 147 5.33 4.31 14.74
CA ASP A 147 5.02 3.56 15.94
C ASP A 147 6.12 2.54 16.30
N HIS A 148 7.35 2.74 15.80
CA HIS A 148 8.44 1.76 15.95
C HIS A 148 9.70 2.35 16.58
N ALA A 149 9.69 2.51 17.91
CA ALA A 149 10.81 3.11 18.67
C ALA A 149 12.14 2.38 18.51
N ALA A 150 12.13 1.05 18.32
CA ALA A 150 13.34 0.27 18.06
C ALA A 150 14.00 0.65 16.72
N HIS A 151 13.19 0.96 15.69
CA HIS A 151 13.68 1.38 14.38
C HIS A 151 14.41 2.72 14.48
N ALA A 152 13.80 3.67 15.20
CA ALA A 152 14.41 4.96 15.49
C ALA A 152 15.67 4.85 16.37
N ALA A 153 15.75 3.84 17.26
CA ALA A 153 16.95 3.61 18.05
C ALA A 153 18.10 3.07 17.19
N GLU A 154 17.83 2.11 16.31
CA GLU A 154 18.79 1.54 15.38
C GLU A 154 19.35 2.60 14.42
N ALA A 155 18.49 3.39 13.78
CA ALA A 155 18.94 4.46 12.89
C ALA A 155 19.86 5.48 13.60
N ARG A 156 19.55 5.84 14.86
CA ARG A 156 20.42 6.71 15.68
C ARG A 156 21.77 6.06 15.98
N GLN A 157 21.80 4.75 16.27
CA GLN A 157 23.06 4.02 16.49
C GLN A 157 23.93 3.98 15.23
N LEU A 158 23.30 3.88 14.06
CA LEU A 158 23.97 3.88 12.76
C LEU A 158 24.28 5.29 12.22
N GLY A 159 23.85 6.36 12.92
CA GLY A 159 24.00 7.75 12.45
C GLY A 159 23.16 8.08 11.22
N VAL A 160 22.09 7.30 10.96
CA VAL A 160 21.19 7.47 9.83
C VAL A 160 20.11 8.48 10.19
N THR A 161 19.93 9.49 9.33
CA THR A 161 18.82 10.44 9.45
C THR A 161 17.57 9.84 8.78
N GLN A 162 16.44 9.89 9.48
CA GLN A 162 15.20 9.31 9.00
C GLN A 162 14.25 10.36 8.41
N THR A 163 13.54 9.99 7.35
CA THR A 163 12.52 10.81 6.68
C THR A 163 11.20 10.03 6.60
N TYR A 164 10.08 10.68 6.92
CA TYR A 164 8.77 10.05 6.72
C TYR A 164 8.42 10.03 5.23
N ARG A 165 8.10 8.84 4.71
CA ARG A 165 7.61 8.66 3.34
C ARG A 165 6.09 8.82 3.32
N ASN A 166 5.65 10.01 2.88
CA ASN A 166 4.25 10.40 2.84
C ASN A 166 3.51 9.77 1.63
N ALA A 167 2.19 9.97 1.56
CA ALA A 167 1.38 9.42 0.48
C ALA A 167 1.83 9.85 -0.93
N GLU A 168 2.33 11.07 -1.10
CA GLU A 168 2.86 11.55 -2.39
C GLU A 168 4.11 10.77 -2.81
N TYR A 169 5.06 10.56 -1.90
CA TYR A 169 6.23 9.73 -2.17
C TYR A 169 5.84 8.31 -2.59
N VAL A 170 4.91 7.68 -1.86
CA VAL A 170 4.49 6.30 -2.15
C VAL A 170 3.73 6.22 -3.47
N LEU A 171 2.95 7.24 -3.82
CA LEU A 171 2.28 7.34 -5.12
C LEU A 171 3.31 7.33 -6.27
N ASP A 172 4.36 8.14 -6.17
CA ASP A 172 5.42 8.17 -7.18
C ASP A 172 6.13 6.82 -7.29
N ARG A 173 6.43 6.17 -6.16
CA ARG A 173 7.04 4.84 -6.15
C ARG A 173 6.12 3.77 -6.76
N CYS A 174 4.81 3.82 -6.50
CA CYS A 174 3.83 2.93 -7.15
C CYS A 174 3.77 3.17 -8.66
N THR A 175 3.86 4.42 -9.10
CA THR A 175 3.87 4.78 -10.54
C THR A 175 5.10 4.19 -11.24
N GLU A 176 6.28 4.31 -10.62
CA GLU A 176 7.52 3.70 -11.14
C GLU A 176 7.43 2.16 -11.18
N LEU A 177 6.90 1.55 -10.11
CA LEU A 177 6.70 0.11 -10.01
C LEU A 177 5.74 -0.39 -11.11
N ALA A 178 4.62 0.30 -11.33
CA ALA A 178 3.66 -0.03 -12.38
C ALA A 178 4.30 0.03 -13.77
N ALA A 179 5.08 1.07 -14.05
CA ALA A 179 5.79 1.20 -15.32
C ALA A 179 6.82 0.08 -15.55
N ASP A 180 7.52 -0.35 -14.51
CA ASP A 180 8.47 -1.46 -14.61
C ASP A 180 7.80 -2.81 -14.82
N LEU A 181 6.66 -3.05 -14.17
CA LEU A 181 5.84 -4.25 -14.39
C LEU A 181 5.29 -4.26 -15.83
N ALA A 182 4.72 -3.17 -16.31
CA ALA A 182 4.24 -3.07 -17.69
C ALA A 182 5.35 -3.30 -18.74
N ARG A 183 6.58 -2.85 -18.46
CA ARG A 183 7.75 -3.15 -19.29
C ARG A 183 8.15 -4.63 -19.27
N ALA A 184 7.96 -5.31 -18.13
CA ALA A 184 8.21 -6.73 -18.00
C ALA A 184 7.17 -7.56 -18.77
N GLU A 185 5.91 -7.11 -18.81
CA GLU A 185 4.84 -7.69 -19.62
C GLU A 185 5.16 -7.62 -21.12
N ALA A 186 5.67 -6.49 -21.60
CA ALA A 186 5.97 -6.26 -23.00
C ALA A 186 7.20 -7.02 -23.53
N ARG A 187 7.94 -7.75 -22.67
CA ARG A 187 9.13 -8.50 -23.07
C ARG A 187 8.74 -9.95 -23.40
N PRO A 188 8.91 -10.39 -24.66
CA PRO A 188 8.57 -11.75 -25.08
C PRO A 188 9.50 -12.81 -24.47
#